data_AF-A0A1T5F1H4-F1
#
_entry.id   AF-A0A1T5F1H4-F1
#
_cell.length_a   1.000
_cell.length_b   1.000
_cell.length_c   1.000
_cell.angle_alpha   90.00
_cell.angle_beta   90.00
_cell.angle_gamma   90.00
#
_symmetry.space_group_name_H-M   'P 1'
#
loop_
_entity.id
_entity.type
_entity.pdbx_description
1 polymer ?
#
loop_
_entity_poly.entity_id
_entity_poly.type
_entity_poly.pdbx_seq_one_letter_code
_entity_poly.pdbx_strand_id
1 'polypeptide(L)' 'MREMEFKMEIEYEHIKPGAEVKVEQSELQGGLVVYYTIIPAIAMSGNFRKQEALKDFHGTVKNVRVGDGGGWYVTVEFAE' A
#
# COMPACT_ATOMS: atom_id res chain seq x y z
N MET A 1 -3.18 -13.16 -6.28
CA MET A 1 -4.05 -12.07 -5.81
C MET A 1 -3.86 -11.88 -4.32
N ARG A 2 -3.24 -10.76 -3.93
CA ARG A 2 -2.95 -10.39 -2.55
C ARG A 2 -3.53 -9.02 -2.26
N GLU A 3 -4.17 -8.89 -1.11
CA GLU A 3 -4.63 -7.62 -0.59
C GLU A 3 -3.63 -7.07 0.43
N MET A 4 -3.38 -5.78 0.37
CA MET A 4 -2.48 -5.08 1.28
C MET A 4 -3.12 -3.79 1.75
N GLU A 5 -2.99 -3.52 3.04
CA GLU A 5 -3.42 -2.27 3.64
C GLU A 5 -2.27 -1.27 3.69
N PHE A 6 -2.57 -0.03 3.34
CA PHE A 6 -1.68 1.11 3.45
C PHE A 6 -2.33 2.18 4.32
N LYS A 7 -1.54 2.82 5.18
CA LYS A 7 -1.98 3.95 5.99
C LYS A 7 -1.61 5.27 5.30
N MET A 8 -2.53 6.21 5.29
CA MET A 8 -2.32 7.61 4.88
C MET A 8 -2.88 8.55 5.95
N GLU A 9 -2.31 9.76 6.05
CA GLU A 9 -2.67 10.71 7.11
C GLU A 9 -3.94 11.51 6.76
N ILE A 10 -4.25 11.66 5.48
CA ILE A 10 -5.42 12.39 4.98
C ILE A 10 -6.10 11.63 3.83
N GLU A 11 -7.35 11.97 3.55
CA GLU A 11 -8.07 11.44 2.38
C GLU A 11 -7.58 12.09 1.08
N TYR A 12 -7.51 11.30 0.01
CA TYR A 12 -7.21 11.77 -1.34
C TYR A 12 -8.32 11.35 -2.30
N GLU A 13 -8.92 12.30 -3.01
CA GLU A 13 -10.09 12.05 -3.89
C GLU A 13 -9.83 11.02 -5.00
N HIS A 14 -8.58 10.90 -5.46
CA HIS A 14 -8.18 9.95 -6.50
C HIS A 14 -7.87 8.54 -5.96
N ILE A 15 -7.78 8.38 -4.64
CA ILE A 15 -7.63 7.09 -3.98
C ILE A 15 -9.02 6.62 -3.55
N LYS A 16 -9.68 5.86 -4.43
CA LYS A 16 -11.04 5.34 -4.22
C LYS A 16 -11.21 3.97 -4.87
N PRO A 17 -12.20 3.16 -4.47
CA PRO A 17 -12.41 1.83 -5.06
C PRO A 17 -12.43 1.85 -6.59
N GLY A 18 -11.67 0.95 -7.20
CA GLY A 18 -11.46 0.83 -8.65
C GLY A 18 -10.34 1.70 -9.22
N ALA A 19 -9.71 2.59 -8.43
CA ALA A 19 -8.55 3.35 -8.88
C ALA A 19 -7.30 2.47 -9.00
N GLU A 20 -6.52 2.67 -10.06
CA GLU A 20 -5.21 2.04 -10.22
C GLU A 20 -4.16 2.86 -9.46
N VAL A 21 -3.29 2.16 -8.74
CA VAL A 21 -2.18 2.75 -8.00
C VAL A 21 -0.89 2.03 -8.33
N LYS A 22 0.21 2.78 -8.29
CA LYS A 22 1.56 2.24 -8.37
C LYS A 22 2.26 2.40 -7.04
N VAL A 23 2.98 1.36 -6.64
CA VAL A 23 3.82 1.39 -5.45
C VAL A 23 5.30 1.38 -5.80
N GLU A 24 6.13 1.89 -4.90
CA GLU A 24 7.57 1.66 -4.88
C GLU A 24 7.95 0.80 -3.67
N GLN A 25 8.95 -0.06 -3.83
CA GLN A 25 9.48 -0.88 -2.75
C GLN A 25 10.65 -0.17 -2.08
N SER A 26 10.65 -0.16 -0.75
CA SER A 26 11.79 0.24 0.06
C SER A 26 12.26 -0.92 0.94
N GLU A 27 13.53 -0.89 1.32
CA GLU A 27 14.18 -1.95 2.08
C GLU A 27 14.65 -1.47 3.45
N LEU A 28 14.52 -2.34 4.45
CA LEU A 28 14.97 -2.13 5.83
C LEU A 28 15.81 -3.33 6.29
N GLN A 29 16.57 -3.15 7.38
CA GLN A 29 17.36 -4.20 8.01
C GLN A 29 18.31 -4.93 7.02
N GLY A 30 19.00 -4.16 6.17
CA GLY A 30 19.94 -4.71 5.18
C GLY A 30 19.28 -5.54 4.06
N GLY A 31 18.00 -5.26 3.75
CA GLY A 31 17.27 -5.94 2.67
C GLY A 31 16.43 -7.14 3.12
N LEU A 32 16.40 -7.45 4.42
CA LEU A 32 15.59 -8.56 4.95
C LEU A 32 14.10 -8.21 5.09
N VAL A 33 13.80 -6.92 5.21
CA VAL A 33 12.45 -6.40 5.38
C VAL A 33 12.15 -5.43 4.25
N VAL A 34 10.95 -5.51 3.69
CA VAL A 34 10.45 -4.59 2.65
C VAL A 34 9.14 -3.96 3.06
N TYR A 35 8.90 -2.75 2.61
CA TYR A 35 7.60 -2.08 2.66
C TYR A 35 7.36 -1.34 1.36
N TYR A 36 6.10 -0.93 1.16
CA TYR A 36 5.65 -0.31 -0.07
C TYR A 36 5.04 1.05 0.20
N THR A 37 5.29 1.97 -0.72
CA THR A 37 4.74 3.32 -0.69
C THR A 37 3.94 3.56 -1.96
N ILE A 38 2.68 4.00 -1.85
CA ILE A 38 1.90 4.46 -3.01
C ILE A 38 2.51 5.76 -3.52
N ILE A 39 2.88 5.80 -4.81
CA ILE A 39 3.53 6.95 -5.44
C ILE A 39 2.50 8.09 -5.64
N PRO A 40 2.84 9.37 -5.36
CA PRO A 40 4.12 9.89 -4.89
C PRO A 40 4.15 10.14 -3.36
N ALA A 41 4.28 9.07 -2.57
CA ALA A 41 4.26 9.10 -1.10
C ALA A 41 2.90 9.45 -0.47
N ILE A 42 1.84 8.83 -0.98
CA ILE A 42 0.47 9.00 -0.49
C ILE A 42 0.21 8.15 0.75
N ALA A 43 0.58 6.87 0.69
CA ALA A 43 0.27 5.90 1.73
C ALA A 43 1.41 4.87 1.86
N MET A 44 1.62 4.33 3.06
CA MET A 44 2.66 3.33 3.33
C MET A 44 2.04 2.04 3.86
N SER A 45 2.55 0.90 3.37
CA SER A 45 2.18 -0.41 3.89
C SER A 45 2.84 -0.70 5.24
N GLY A 46 2.43 -1.81 5.84
CA GLY A 46 3.25 -2.48 6.86
C GLY A 46 4.58 -3.03 6.31
N ASN A 47 5.34 -3.64 7.20
CA ASN A 47 6.60 -4.33 6.87
C ASN A 47 6.37 -5.81 6.55
N PHE A 48 7.07 -6.32 5.56
CA PHE A 48 7.02 -7.72 5.11
C PHE A 48 8.42 -8.31 5.03
N ARG A 49 8.56 -9.64 5.14
CA ARG A 49 9.85 -10.28 4.89
C ARG A 49 10.16 -10.18 3.39
N LYS A 50 11.44 -10.08 3.04
CA LYS A 50 11.87 -9.99 1.63
C LYS A 50 11.35 -11.13 0.75
N GLN A 51 11.17 -12.32 1.31
CA GLN A 51 10.62 -13.48 0.60
C GLN A 51 9.13 -13.32 0.24
N GLU A 52 8.43 -12.44 0.94
CA GLU A 52 7.03 -12.07 0.71
C GLU A 52 6.93 -10.81 -0.18
N ALA A 53 8.00 -10.42 -0.87
CA ALA A 53 7.97 -9.25 -1.73
C ALA A 53 6.98 -9.44 -2.89
N LEU A 54 6.25 -8.37 -3.20
CA LEU A 54 5.41 -8.28 -4.39
C LEU A 54 6.22 -8.54 -5.66
N LYS A 55 5.56 -9.17 -6.65
CA LYS A 55 6.11 -9.40 -8.00
C LYS A 55 5.68 -8.32 -9.00
N ASP A 56 4.52 -7.71 -8.77
CA ASP A 56 3.99 -6.57 -9.51
C ASP A 56 3.76 -5.41 -8.55
N PHE A 57 4.02 -4.19 -9.04
CA PHE A 57 3.90 -2.95 -8.28
C PHE A 57 2.68 -2.12 -8.71
N HIS A 58 1.82 -2.65 -9.57
CA HIS A 58 0.53 -2.06 -9.92
C HIS A 58 -0.59 -2.80 -9.20
N GLY A 59 -1.46 -2.04 -8.55
CA GLY A 59 -2.59 -2.58 -7.80
C GLY A 59 -3.85 -1.77 -8.02
N THR A 60 -4.99 -2.36 -7.67
CA THR A 60 -6.30 -1.71 -7.74
C THR A 60 -6.82 -1.47 -6.33
N VAL A 61 -7.24 -0.24 -6.03
CA VAL A 61 -7.87 0.10 -4.75
C VAL A 61 -9.19 -0.66 -4.61
N LYS A 62 -9.36 -1.38 -3.51
CA LYS A 62 -10.59 -2.12 -3.18
C LYS A 62 -11.46 -1.38 -2.19
N ASN A 63 -10.85 -0.77 -1.19
CA ASN A 63 -11.56 -0.10 -0.12
C ASN A 63 -10.76 1.05 0.46
N VAL A 64 -11.46 2.08 0.95
CA VAL A 64 -10.90 3.20 1.70
C VAL A 64 -11.74 3.39 2.94
N ARG A 65 -11.09 3.44 4.11
CA ARG A 65 -11.77 3.59 5.40
C ARG A 65 -11.03 4.57 6.30
N VAL A 66 -11.77 5.26 7.15
CA VAL A 66 -11.19 5.95 8.30
C VAL A 66 -10.80 4.89 9.35
N GLY A 67 -9.65 5.07 10.00
CA GLY A 67 -9.25 4.26 11.13
C GLY A 67 -9.35 5.00 12.45
N ASP A 68 -9.20 4.26 13.53
CA ASP A 68 -9.28 4.80 14.89
C ASP A 68 -8.14 5.80 15.12
N GLY A 69 -8.47 7.03 15.53
CA GLY A 69 -7.50 8.11 15.75
C GLY A 69 -7.28 9.07 14.58
N GLY A 70 -8.09 9.00 13.52
CA GLY A 70 -8.16 10.04 12.47
C GLY A 70 -7.27 9.82 11.25
N GLY A 71 -6.51 8.73 11.20
CA GLY A 71 -5.81 8.31 9.98
C GLY A 71 -6.74 7.58 9.00
N TRP A 72 -6.32 7.49 7.75
CA TRP A 72 -7.03 6.78 6.69
C TRP A 72 -6.28 5.52 6.29
N TYR A 73 -7.03 4.51 5.87
CA TYR A 73 -6.49 3.24 5.42
C TYR A 73 -7.06 2.90 4.05
N VAL A 74 -6.18 2.50 3.13
CA VAL A 74 -6.55 2.03 1.80
C VAL A 74 -6.13 0.57 1.64
N THR A 75 -7.06 -0.26 1.20
CA THR A 75 -6.80 -1.65 0.82
C THR A 75 -6.59 -1.72 -0.69
N VAL A 76 -5.45 -2.25 -1.11
CA VAL A 76 -5.07 -2.40 -2.52
C VAL A 76 -4.89 -3.89 -2.83
N GLU A 77 -5.53 -4.35 -3.91
CA GLU A 77 -5.37 -5.70 -4.45
C GLU A 77 -4.31 -5.70 -5.56
N PHE A 78 -3.36 -6.61 -5.44
CA PHE A 78 -2.32 -6.88 -6.43
C PHE A 78 -2.60 -8.24 -7.07
N ALA A 79 -2.51 -8.30 -8.41
CA ALA A 79 -2.74 -9.55 -9.15
C ALA A 79 -1.71 -10.63 -8.79
N GLU A 80 -0.46 -10.20 -8.61
CA GLU A 80 0.79 -10.95 -8.34
C GLU A 80 1.20 -12.00 -9.36
#